data_AF-C4FH73-F1
#
_entry.id   AF-C4FH73-F1
#
_cell.length_a   1.000
_cell.length_b   1.000
_cell.length_c   1.000
_cell.angle_alpha   90.00
_cell.angle_beta   90.00
_cell.angle_gamma   90.00
#
_symmetry.space_group_name_H-M   'P 1'
#
loop_
_entity.id
_entity.type
_entity.pdbx_description
1 polymer ?
#
loop_
_entity_poly.entity_id
_entity_poly.type
_entity_poly.pdbx_seq_one_letter_code
_entity_poly.pdbx_strand_id
1 'polypeptide(L)'
;MTIEDIKYVLSGHYQGTPYDPYGKLGDERTRHMYRPIGINRQSQLAVLQLRPYRPQAYRAIQWMAYGSNPFNTLVPFYANVDVTPAYLADTTTRVTSENFYWENRIIAALCDGAFADTANAVERYQEKTGAMGHRMVAATDEQASRLGFDAAEFDADNADGDVEPMDPDAIVSAVRNGEVREVLAAANQTMADQLKEETDKLLDSVLYTRSMAMKNGFHMSDF
;
A
#
# COMPACT_ATOMS: atom_id res chain seq x y z
N MET A 1 3.45 8.48 -15.43
CA MET A 1 3.14 7.24 -14.72
C MET A 1 3.46 7.45 -13.26
N THR A 2 2.46 7.38 -12.40
CA THR A 2 2.60 7.51 -10.95
C THR A 2 2.59 6.13 -10.27
N ILE A 3 2.81 6.11 -8.96
CA ILE A 3 2.67 4.89 -8.16
C ILE A 3 1.22 4.42 -8.12
N GLU A 4 0.27 5.36 -8.12
CA GLU A 4 -1.16 5.10 -8.15
C GLU A 4 -1.58 4.46 -9.48
N ASP A 5 -1.03 4.90 -10.62
CA ASP A 5 -1.26 4.28 -11.93
C ASP A 5 -0.85 2.79 -11.89
N ILE A 6 0.31 2.50 -11.31
CA ILE A 6 0.82 1.13 -11.16
C ILE A 6 -0.12 0.32 -10.27
N LYS A 7 -0.51 0.85 -9.10
CA LYS A 7 -1.44 0.17 -8.19
C LYS A 7 -2.79 -0.08 -8.85
N TYR A 8 -3.33 0.88 -9.59
CA TYR A 8 -4.59 0.77 -10.30
C TYR A 8 -4.57 -0.41 -11.28
N VAL A 9 -3.56 -0.46 -12.16
CA VAL A 9 -3.41 -1.55 -13.13
C VAL A 9 -3.23 -2.90 -12.44
N LEU A 10 -2.38 -2.97 -11.41
CA LEU A 10 -2.14 -4.19 -10.64
C LEU A 10 -3.32 -4.63 -9.77
N SER A 11 -4.36 -3.79 -9.65
CA SER A 11 -5.64 -4.12 -9.01
C SER A 11 -6.75 -4.39 -10.02
N GLY A 12 -6.43 -4.36 -11.31
CA GLY A 12 -7.39 -4.48 -12.40
C GLY A 12 -8.16 -5.80 -12.37
N HIS A 13 -9.48 -5.69 -12.50
CA HIS A 13 -10.40 -6.82 -12.63
C HIS A 13 -11.38 -6.60 -13.79
N TYR A 14 -10.93 -5.92 -14.85
CA TYR A 14 -11.74 -5.60 -16.04
C TYR A 14 -12.93 -4.66 -15.79
N GLN A 15 -12.76 -3.72 -14.86
CA GLN A 15 -13.75 -2.70 -14.50
C GLN A 15 -14.39 -2.07 -15.74
N GLY A 16 -15.72 -1.96 -15.73
CA GLY A 16 -16.47 -1.33 -16.83
C GLY A 16 -16.61 -2.18 -18.09
N THR A 17 -16.26 -3.47 -18.04
CA THR A 17 -16.43 -4.41 -19.16
C THR A 17 -17.36 -5.58 -18.80
N PRO A 18 -17.85 -6.37 -19.78
CA PRO A 18 -18.58 -7.62 -19.52
C PRO A 18 -17.76 -8.73 -18.83
N TYR A 19 -16.45 -8.54 -18.65
CA TYR A 19 -15.54 -9.51 -18.04
C TYR A 19 -15.24 -9.20 -16.56
N ASP A 20 -15.83 -8.14 -16.01
CA ASP A 20 -15.67 -7.77 -14.61
C ASP A 20 -16.42 -8.75 -13.68
N PRO A 21 -15.73 -9.48 -12.78
CA PRO A 21 -16.40 -10.40 -11.86
C PRO A 21 -17.39 -9.72 -10.91
N TYR A 22 -17.20 -8.43 -10.63
CA TYR A 22 -18.10 -7.65 -9.77
C TYR A 22 -19.11 -6.80 -10.58
N GLY A 23 -18.97 -6.78 -11.91
CA GLY A 23 -19.80 -5.98 -12.81
C GLY A 23 -21.17 -6.58 -13.10
N LYS A 24 -22.04 -5.74 -13.67
CA LYS A 24 -23.41 -6.12 -14.11
C LYS A 24 -23.57 -6.19 -15.63
N LEU A 25 -22.53 -5.86 -16.40
CA LEU A 25 -22.57 -5.83 -17.86
C LEU A 25 -22.48 -7.20 -18.52
N GLY A 26 -21.89 -8.18 -17.82
CA GLY A 26 -21.69 -9.55 -18.29
C GLY A 26 -22.66 -10.55 -17.68
N ASP A 27 -22.68 -11.76 -18.25
CA ASP A 27 -23.37 -12.92 -17.70
C ASP A 27 -22.44 -13.74 -16.77
N GLU A 28 -22.93 -14.85 -16.21
CA GLU A 28 -22.12 -15.75 -15.37
C GLU A 28 -20.87 -16.26 -16.11
N ARG A 29 -20.97 -16.55 -17.40
CA ARG A 29 -19.85 -17.07 -18.19
C ARG A 29 -18.82 -16.00 -18.50
N THR A 30 -19.24 -14.81 -18.94
CA THR A 30 -18.31 -13.75 -19.35
C THR A 30 -17.55 -13.16 -18.15
N ARG A 31 -18.21 -13.03 -16.99
CA ARG A 31 -17.60 -12.53 -15.75
C ARG A 31 -16.51 -13.45 -15.17
N HIS A 32 -16.46 -14.71 -15.60
CA HIS A 32 -15.44 -15.69 -15.21
C HIS A 32 -14.57 -16.15 -16.38
N MET A 33 -14.63 -15.48 -17.53
CA MET A 33 -13.93 -15.89 -18.74
C MET A 33 -12.42 -15.65 -18.68
N TYR A 34 -12.01 -14.56 -18.04
CA TYR A 34 -10.60 -14.16 -17.98
C TYR A 34 -10.09 -14.07 -16.55
N ARG A 35 -8.81 -14.38 -16.37
CA ARG A 35 -8.12 -14.23 -15.09
C ARG A 35 -7.88 -12.74 -14.81
N PRO A 36 -8.43 -12.15 -13.74
CA PRO A 36 -8.13 -10.76 -13.40
C PRO A 36 -6.67 -10.60 -12.93
N ILE A 37 -6.15 -9.37 -12.99
CA ILE A 37 -4.82 -9.05 -12.49
C ILE A 37 -4.86 -9.03 -10.96
N GLY A 38 -5.73 -8.19 -10.40
CA GLY A 38 -6.07 -8.18 -8.98
C GLY A 38 -6.88 -9.42 -8.63
N ILE A 39 -6.32 -10.32 -7.82
CA ILE A 39 -6.89 -11.66 -7.63
C ILE A 39 -6.71 -12.15 -6.18
N ASN A 40 -7.66 -12.96 -5.69
CA ASN A 40 -7.71 -13.51 -4.33
C ASN A 40 -6.43 -14.23 -3.82
N ARG A 41 -5.64 -14.77 -4.75
CA ARG A 41 -4.40 -15.51 -4.48
C ARG A 41 -3.14 -14.65 -4.54
N GLN A 42 -3.29 -13.34 -4.71
CA GLN A 42 -2.18 -12.43 -4.52
C GLN A 42 -1.77 -12.44 -3.05
N SER A 43 -0.49 -12.68 -2.81
CA SER A 43 0.07 -12.71 -1.46
C SER A 43 0.64 -11.35 -1.08
N GLN A 44 1.44 -10.77 -1.97
CA GLN A 44 2.10 -9.48 -1.78
C GLN A 44 2.23 -8.76 -3.13
N LEU A 45 2.25 -7.42 -3.07
CA LEU A 45 2.78 -6.55 -4.11
C LEU A 45 3.96 -5.77 -3.52
N ALA A 46 5.06 -5.69 -4.26
CA ALA A 46 6.14 -4.75 -4.00
C ALA A 46 6.43 -3.95 -5.26
N VAL A 47 6.47 -2.62 -5.15
CA VAL A 47 6.95 -1.71 -6.20
C VAL A 47 8.21 -1.04 -5.67
N LEU A 48 9.33 -1.28 -6.35
CA LEU A 48 10.63 -0.71 -5.98
C LEU A 48 10.82 0.61 -6.73
N GLN A 49 10.89 1.71 -6.00
CA GLN A 49 11.10 3.04 -6.54
C GLN A 49 12.46 3.55 -6.10
N LEU A 50 13.39 3.66 -7.05
CA LEU A 50 14.61 4.44 -6.88
C LEU A 50 14.32 5.85 -7.37
N ARG A 51 14.42 6.84 -6.47
CA ARG A 51 14.11 8.24 -6.76
C ARG A 51 15.40 8.97 -7.16
N PRO A 52 15.69 9.14 -8.46
CA PRO A 52 16.96 9.74 -8.91
C PRO A 52 17.09 11.20 -8.45
N TYR A 53 15.98 11.86 -8.12
CA TYR A 53 15.91 13.21 -7.58
C TYR A 53 16.09 13.32 -6.05
N ARG A 54 16.62 12.28 -5.39
CA ARG A 54 16.94 12.27 -3.95
C ARG A 54 18.34 11.69 -3.68
N PRO A 55 19.04 12.05 -2.61
CA PRO A 55 20.29 11.43 -2.19
C PRO A 55 20.24 9.91 -2.03
N GLN A 56 21.37 9.25 -2.29
CA GLN A 56 21.58 7.80 -2.21
C GLN A 56 21.11 7.23 -0.87
N ALA A 57 21.36 7.97 0.23
CA ALA A 57 21.05 7.53 1.59
C ALA A 57 19.56 7.25 1.83
N TYR A 58 18.63 7.88 1.10
CA TYR A 58 17.18 7.73 1.31
C TYR A 58 16.32 7.73 0.03
N ARG A 59 16.92 7.59 -1.16
CA ARG A 59 16.15 7.57 -2.43
C ARG A 59 15.30 6.33 -2.64
N ALA A 60 15.65 5.21 -2.02
CA ALA A 60 14.99 3.93 -2.25
C ALA A 60 13.73 3.76 -1.38
N ILE A 61 12.58 3.64 -2.05
CA ILE A 61 11.29 3.34 -1.42
C ILE A 61 10.78 2.00 -1.97
N GLN A 62 10.39 1.12 -1.06
CA GLN A 62 9.64 -0.09 -1.35
C GLN A 62 8.17 0.15 -0.97
N TRP A 63 7.33 0.26 -1.99
CA TRP A 63 5.89 0.34 -1.80
C TRP A 63 5.33 -1.06 -1.64
N MET A 64 4.60 -1.32 -0.56
CA MET A 64 4.10 -2.65 -0.23
C MET A 64 2.58 -2.70 -0.07
N ALA A 65 1.99 -3.82 -0.49
CA ALA A 65 0.62 -4.20 -0.19
C ALA A 65 0.55 -5.70 0.05
N TYR A 66 -0.37 -6.16 0.91
CA TYR A 66 -0.62 -7.60 1.13
C TYR A 66 -2.04 -8.00 0.76
N GLY A 67 -2.20 -9.26 0.36
CA GLY A 67 -3.49 -9.82 -0.01
C GLY A 67 -4.01 -9.33 -1.38
N SER A 68 -5.32 -9.42 -1.55
CA SER A 68 -5.99 -9.13 -2.83
C SER A 68 -5.99 -7.63 -3.13
N ASN A 69 -5.33 -7.25 -4.23
CA ASN A 69 -5.12 -5.85 -4.60
C ASN A 69 -6.37 -4.96 -4.73
N PRO A 70 -7.54 -5.45 -5.18
CA PRO A 70 -8.76 -4.64 -5.18
C PRO A 70 -9.17 -4.11 -3.80
N PHE A 71 -8.77 -4.77 -2.71
CA PHE A 71 -9.25 -4.50 -1.35
C PHE A 71 -8.18 -3.99 -0.38
N ASN A 72 -6.93 -3.90 -0.81
CA ASN A 72 -5.81 -3.44 0.01
C ASN A 72 -5.33 -2.05 -0.41
N THR A 73 -4.34 -1.52 0.31
CA THR A 73 -3.63 -0.28 -0.03
C THR A 73 -2.17 -0.55 -0.35
N LEU A 74 -1.58 0.27 -1.22
CA LEU A 74 -0.15 0.32 -1.48
C LEU A 74 0.47 1.46 -0.66
N VAL A 75 1.45 1.16 0.19
CA VAL A 75 2.03 2.12 1.15
C VAL A 75 3.56 2.14 1.08
N PRO A 76 4.20 3.30 1.23
CA PRO A 76 5.65 3.44 1.09
C PRO A 76 6.39 3.07 2.37
N PHE A 77 7.50 2.34 2.23
CA PHE A 77 8.50 2.15 3.27
C PHE A 77 9.89 2.40 2.71
N TYR A 78 10.73 3.08 3.47
CA TYR A 78 12.14 3.25 3.11
C TYR A 78 12.87 1.92 3.19
N ALA A 79 13.63 1.59 2.15
CA ALA A 79 14.37 0.34 2.08
C ALA A 79 15.69 0.36 2.87
N ASN A 80 16.25 1.54 3.14
CA ASN A 80 17.52 1.68 3.84
C ASN A 80 17.35 1.67 5.38
N VAL A 81 16.88 0.56 5.92
CA VAL A 81 16.67 0.33 7.36
C VAL A 81 17.13 -1.08 7.73
N ASP A 82 17.37 -1.36 9.02
CA ASP A 82 17.78 -2.70 9.47
C ASP A 82 16.60 -3.62 9.81
N VAL A 83 15.43 -3.05 10.12
CA VAL A 83 14.27 -3.79 10.62
C VAL A 83 13.00 -3.31 9.94
N THR A 84 12.12 -4.26 9.60
CA THR A 84 10.76 -3.98 9.11
C THR A 84 9.81 -3.90 10.30
N PRO A 85 8.86 -2.95 10.35
CA PRO A 85 7.89 -2.85 11.45
C PRO A 85 7.12 -4.16 11.69
N ALA A 86 6.91 -4.49 12.97
CA ALA A 86 6.33 -5.78 13.38
C ALA A 86 4.96 -6.07 12.76
N TYR A 87 4.13 -5.04 12.54
CA TYR A 87 2.82 -5.19 11.92
C TYR A 87 2.89 -5.73 10.47
N LEU A 88 3.99 -5.46 9.75
CA LEU A 88 4.23 -5.98 8.40
C LEU A 88 5.13 -7.22 8.39
N ALA A 89 5.90 -7.45 9.44
CA ALA A 89 6.82 -8.57 9.57
C ALA A 89 6.14 -9.83 10.14
N ASP A 90 6.91 -10.92 10.23
CA ASP A 90 6.58 -12.13 11.02
C ASP A 90 5.19 -12.73 10.78
N THR A 91 4.77 -12.80 9.51
CA THR A 91 3.53 -13.48 9.14
C THR A 91 3.65 -14.96 9.49
N THR A 92 2.86 -15.42 10.46
CA THR A 92 2.80 -16.83 10.86
C THR A 92 1.68 -17.58 10.14
N THR A 93 1.57 -18.90 10.33
CA THR A 93 0.44 -19.69 9.83
C THR A 93 -0.86 -19.47 10.60
N ARG A 94 -0.82 -18.78 11.75
CA ARG A 94 -2.00 -18.44 12.54
C ARG A 94 -2.64 -17.15 12.02
N VAL A 95 -3.91 -17.23 11.65
CA VAL A 95 -4.72 -16.07 11.27
C VAL A 95 -4.89 -15.11 12.46
N THR A 96 -4.73 -13.81 12.21
CA THR A 96 -4.87 -12.73 13.21
C THR A 96 -5.19 -11.38 12.55
N SER A 97 -5.84 -10.46 13.25
CA SER A 97 -5.93 -9.05 12.85
C SER A 97 -4.66 -8.26 13.19
N GLU A 98 -3.77 -8.80 14.01
CA GLU A 98 -2.57 -8.10 14.47
C GLU A 98 -1.41 -8.10 13.46
N ASN A 99 -1.66 -8.56 12.23
CA ASN A 99 -0.66 -8.63 11.17
C ASN A 99 -1.28 -8.20 9.84
N PHE A 100 -0.59 -7.30 9.14
CA PHE A 100 -1.10 -6.63 7.94
C PHE A 100 -1.49 -7.63 6.83
N TYR A 101 -0.77 -8.74 6.69
CA TYR A 101 -1.11 -9.77 5.71
C TYR A 101 -2.45 -10.43 6.02
N TRP A 102 -2.62 -10.93 7.25
CA TRP A 102 -3.83 -11.64 7.64
C TRP A 102 -5.05 -10.73 7.70
N GLU A 103 -4.89 -9.51 8.21
CA GLU A 103 -5.98 -8.56 8.29
C GLU A 103 -6.53 -8.20 6.90
N ASN A 104 -5.65 -7.90 5.93
CA ASN A 104 -6.09 -7.67 4.54
C ASN A 104 -6.74 -8.90 3.90
N ARG A 105 -6.32 -10.12 4.27
CA ARG A 105 -7.01 -11.34 3.80
C ARG A 105 -8.42 -11.48 4.37
N ILE A 106 -8.62 -11.14 5.64
CA ILE A 106 -9.94 -11.13 6.29
C ILE A 106 -10.84 -10.09 5.61
N ILE A 107 -10.35 -8.86 5.47
CA ILE A 107 -11.07 -7.76 4.80
C ILE A 107 -11.46 -8.15 3.38
N ALA A 108 -10.51 -8.65 2.58
CA ALA A 108 -10.78 -9.05 1.20
C ALA A 108 -11.86 -10.14 1.10
N ALA A 109 -11.84 -11.13 2.01
CA ALA A 109 -12.86 -12.19 2.02
C ALA A 109 -14.26 -11.67 2.38
N LEU A 110 -14.35 -10.68 3.26
CA LEU A 110 -15.61 -10.03 3.62
C LEU A 110 -16.14 -9.13 2.48
N CYS A 111 -15.24 -8.36 1.84
CA CYS A 111 -15.58 -7.45 0.74
C CYS A 111 -15.94 -8.17 -0.55
N ASP A 112 -15.29 -9.29 -0.90
CA ASP A 112 -15.53 -10.04 -2.15
C ASP A 112 -17.00 -10.42 -2.34
N GLY A 113 -17.64 -10.95 -1.29
CA GLY A 113 -19.06 -11.30 -1.30
C GLY A 113 -20.03 -10.13 -1.17
N ALA A 114 -19.52 -8.89 -1.11
CA ALA A 114 -20.27 -7.67 -0.83
C ALA A 114 -19.73 -6.45 -1.57
N PHE A 115 -19.10 -6.68 -2.72
CA PHE A 115 -18.23 -5.69 -3.37
C PHE A 115 -18.87 -4.30 -3.45
N ALA A 116 -20.11 -4.23 -3.95
CA ALA A 116 -20.84 -2.97 -4.09
C ALA A 116 -21.14 -2.27 -2.75
N ASP A 117 -21.44 -3.02 -1.70
CA ASP A 117 -21.78 -2.47 -0.38
C ASP A 117 -20.53 -1.96 0.36
N THR A 118 -19.37 -2.57 0.10
CA THR A 118 -18.11 -2.27 0.79
C THR A 118 -17.15 -1.40 0.00
N ALA A 119 -17.34 -1.22 -1.31
CA ALA A 119 -16.42 -0.50 -2.20
C ALA A 119 -16.08 0.91 -1.68
N ASN A 120 -17.09 1.67 -1.26
CA ASN A 120 -16.89 3.02 -0.73
C ASN A 120 -15.99 3.06 0.51
N ALA A 121 -16.02 2.03 1.38
CA ALA A 121 -15.16 1.96 2.55
C ALA A 121 -13.70 1.66 2.15
N VAL A 122 -13.52 0.74 1.19
CA VAL A 122 -12.22 0.37 0.63
C VAL A 122 -11.58 1.55 -0.10
N GLU A 123 -12.32 2.26 -0.94
CA GLU A 123 -11.81 3.42 -1.70
C GLU A 123 -11.36 4.55 -0.76
N ARG A 124 -12.17 4.89 0.26
CA ARG A 124 -11.78 5.88 1.28
C ARG A 124 -10.53 5.47 2.05
N TYR A 125 -10.42 4.18 2.39
CA TYR A 125 -9.23 3.64 3.02
C TYR A 125 -8.00 3.84 2.13
N GLN A 126 -8.07 3.42 0.86
CA GLN A 126 -6.98 3.55 -0.12
C GLN A 126 -6.56 5.01 -0.34
N GLU A 127 -7.51 5.93 -0.47
CA GLU A 127 -7.22 7.36 -0.63
C GLU A 127 -6.50 7.91 0.61
N LYS A 128 -7.01 7.58 1.80
CA LYS A 128 -6.46 8.07 3.06
C LYS A 128 -5.05 7.55 3.32
N THR A 129 -4.82 6.23 3.20
CA THR A 129 -3.51 5.62 3.42
C THR A 129 -2.51 6.02 2.34
N GLY A 130 -2.96 6.22 1.09
CA GLY A 130 -2.14 6.79 0.02
C GLY A 130 -1.66 8.21 0.37
N ALA A 131 -2.58 9.09 0.80
CA ALA A 131 -2.24 10.45 1.22
C ALA A 131 -1.31 10.48 2.45
N MET A 132 -1.52 9.58 3.41
CA MET A 132 -0.63 9.41 4.56
C MET A 132 0.78 9.00 4.15
N GLY A 133 0.88 8.03 3.22
CA GLY A 133 2.16 7.58 2.68
C GLY A 133 2.95 8.70 2.02
N HIS A 134 2.32 9.48 1.14
CA HIS A 134 2.97 10.64 0.51
C HIS A 134 3.40 11.70 1.51
N ARG A 135 2.56 11.99 2.51
CA ARG A 135 2.90 12.94 3.59
C ARG A 135 4.11 12.46 4.39
N MET A 136 4.15 11.17 4.74
CA MET A 136 5.26 10.58 5.48
C MET A 136 6.57 10.71 4.68
N VAL A 137 6.54 10.37 3.38
CA VAL A 137 7.71 10.48 2.51
C VAL A 137 8.20 11.93 2.42
N ALA A 138 7.30 12.90 2.20
CA ALA A 138 7.68 14.31 2.11
C ALA A 138 8.29 14.84 3.41
N ALA A 139 7.68 14.54 4.56
CA ALA A 139 8.17 14.98 5.87
C ALA A 139 9.51 14.31 6.25
N THR A 140 9.70 13.04 5.87
CA THR A 140 10.92 12.29 6.16
C THR A 140 12.06 12.76 5.27
N ASP A 141 11.80 13.02 3.98
CA ASP A 141 12.78 13.61 3.07
C ASP A 141 13.26 14.98 3.61
N GLU A 142 12.36 15.82 4.11
CA GLU A 142 12.73 17.11 4.71
C GLU A 142 13.61 16.94 5.97
N GLN A 143 13.31 15.96 6.81
CA GLN A 143 14.12 15.66 8.00
C GLN A 143 15.51 15.14 7.62
N ALA A 144 15.60 14.25 6.63
CA ALA A 144 16.88 13.72 6.14
C ALA A 144 17.75 14.82 5.51
N SER A 145 17.14 15.75 4.75
CA SER A 145 17.82 16.94 4.22
C SER A 145 18.50 17.77 5.31
N ARG A 146 17.82 18.01 6.44
CA ARG A 146 18.37 18.79 7.57
C ARG A 146 19.57 18.11 8.25
N LEU A 147 19.82 16.83 8.00
CA LEU A 147 21.03 16.12 8.44
C LEU A 147 22.23 16.33 7.50
N GLY A 148 22.12 17.22 6.51
CA GLY A 148 23.18 17.52 5.54
C GLY A 148 23.15 16.63 4.29
N PHE A 149 22.07 15.88 4.07
CA PHE A 149 21.84 15.09 2.87
C PHE A 149 20.82 15.80 1.97
N ASP A 150 21.22 16.95 1.43
CA ASP A 150 20.39 17.70 0.50
C ASP A 150 20.45 17.09 -0.90
N ALA A 151 19.30 17.04 -1.57
CA ALA A 151 19.28 16.77 -3.00
C ALA A 151 20.00 17.93 -3.70
N ALA A 152 21.01 17.63 -4.53
CA ALA A 152 21.55 18.64 -5.43
C ALA A 152 20.42 19.17 -6.33
N GLU A 153 20.57 20.40 -6.80
CA GLU A 153 19.60 21.00 -7.72
C GLU A 153 19.48 20.13 -8.97
N PHE A 154 18.24 19.91 -9.43
CA PHE A 154 18.00 19.11 -10.63
C PHE A 154 18.60 19.84 -11.84
N ASP A 155 19.74 19.36 -12.31
CA ASP A 155 20.43 19.91 -13.47
C ASP A 155 19.81 19.36 -14.76
N ALA A 156 19.33 20.27 -15.61
CA ALA A 156 18.72 19.93 -16.90
C ALA A 156 19.72 19.30 -17.88
N ASP A 157 21.03 19.49 -17.66
CA ASP A 157 22.12 18.89 -18.45
C ASP A 157 22.56 17.53 -17.91
N ASN A 158 21.99 17.07 -16.78
CA ASN A 158 22.24 15.75 -16.23
C ASN A 158 21.45 14.67 -17.00
N ALA A 159 22.15 13.98 -17.90
CA ALA A 159 21.59 13.01 -18.84
C ALA A 159 20.74 11.90 -18.20
N ASP A 160 20.99 11.56 -16.92
CA ASP A 160 20.27 10.50 -16.20
C ASP A 160 19.30 11.05 -15.12
N GLY A 161 19.30 12.35 -14.87
CA GLY A 161 18.47 13.01 -13.85
C GLY A 161 18.79 12.60 -12.40
N ASP A 162 19.95 12.00 -12.16
CA ASP A 162 20.42 11.60 -10.83
C ASP A 162 21.09 12.77 -10.10
N VAL A 163 20.47 13.27 -9.03
CA VAL A 163 20.97 14.43 -8.27
C VAL A 163 22.17 14.12 -7.37
N GLU A 164 22.57 12.86 -7.23
CA GLU A 164 23.75 12.48 -6.45
C GLU A 164 24.44 11.25 -7.10
N PRO A 165 25.07 11.44 -8.28
CA PRO A 165 25.84 10.38 -8.90
C PRO A 165 27.08 10.12 -8.06
N MET A 166 27.27 8.86 -7.65
CA MET A 166 28.36 8.44 -6.77
C MET A 166 28.96 7.14 -7.29
N ASP A 167 30.28 6.97 -7.11
CA ASP A 167 30.91 5.68 -7.32
C ASP A 167 30.38 4.63 -6.33
N PRO A 168 30.38 3.33 -6.68
CA PRO A 168 29.81 2.27 -5.85
C PRO A 168 30.29 2.26 -4.38
N ASP A 169 31.58 2.47 -4.12
CA ASP A 169 32.14 2.49 -2.76
C ASP A 169 31.64 3.69 -1.93
N ALA A 170 31.42 4.82 -2.60
CA ALA A 170 30.88 6.03 -1.98
C ALA A 170 29.38 5.87 -1.66
N ILE A 171 28.63 5.18 -2.54
CA ILE A 171 27.23 4.80 -2.27
C ILE A 171 27.14 3.96 -0.99
N VAL A 172 28.00 2.95 -0.82
CA VAL A 172 28.02 2.10 0.38
C VAL A 172 28.23 2.93 1.64
N SER A 173 29.11 3.92 1.60
CA SER A 173 29.37 4.81 2.73
C SER A 173 28.15 5.71 3.03
N ALA A 174 27.51 6.26 2.00
CA ALA A 174 26.34 7.12 2.15
C ALA A 174 25.12 6.37 2.73
N VAL A 175 24.81 5.17 2.22
CA VAL A 175 23.67 4.38 2.72
C VAL A 175 23.88 3.85 4.13
N ARG A 176 25.13 3.80 4.62
CA ARG A 176 25.45 3.34 5.99
C ARG A 176 25.43 4.44 7.05
N ASN A 177 25.05 5.67 6.71
CA ASN A 177 24.89 6.73 7.70
C ASN A 177 23.82 6.36 8.75
N GLY A 178 24.23 6.22 10.01
CA GLY A 178 23.34 5.78 11.10
C GLY A 178 22.18 6.74 11.37
N GLU A 179 22.44 8.05 11.38
CA GLU A 179 21.44 9.07 11.70
C GLU A 179 20.29 9.09 10.67
N VAL A 180 20.62 9.00 9.38
CA VAL A 180 19.61 8.89 8.32
C VAL A 180 18.80 7.61 8.52
N ARG A 181 19.46 6.46 8.70
CA ARG A 181 18.76 5.17 8.87
C ARG A 181 17.84 5.15 10.08
N GLU A 182 18.19 5.83 11.18
CA GLU A 182 17.33 6.00 12.35
C GLU A 182 16.07 6.82 12.01
N VAL A 183 16.21 7.93 11.29
CA VAL A 183 15.06 8.73 10.81
C VAL A 183 14.16 7.91 9.89
N LEU A 184 14.73 7.16 8.95
CA LEU A 184 13.97 6.31 8.02
C LEU A 184 13.23 5.18 8.77
N ALA A 185 13.88 4.56 9.76
CA ALA A 185 13.29 3.51 10.57
C ALA A 185 12.12 4.04 11.43
N ALA A 186 12.28 5.22 12.05
CA ALA A 186 11.23 5.87 12.81
C ALA A 186 10.02 6.25 11.93
N ALA A 187 10.29 6.73 10.70
CA ALA A 187 9.24 7.03 9.72
C ALA A 187 8.48 5.76 9.30
N ASN A 188 9.20 4.66 9.02
CA ASN A 188 8.59 3.36 8.71
C ASN A 188 7.71 2.85 9.86
N GLN A 189 8.18 2.94 11.11
CA GLN A 189 7.40 2.52 12.28
C GLN A 189 6.14 3.37 12.44
N THR A 190 6.27 4.70 12.35
CA THR A 190 5.12 5.63 12.44
C THR A 190 4.08 5.33 11.35
N MET A 191 4.53 5.08 10.11
CA MET A 191 3.64 4.71 9.01
C MET A 191 2.94 3.38 9.29
N ALA A 192 3.65 2.38 9.82
CA ALA A 192 3.05 1.09 10.17
C ALA A 192 1.99 1.19 11.27
N ASP A 193 2.24 2.01 12.31
CA ASP A 193 1.30 2.21 13.42
C ASP A 193 0.02 2.88 12.93
N GLN A 194 0.14 3.95 12.13
CA GLN A 194 -1.03 4.63 11.56
C GLN A 194 -1.75 3.74 10.53
N LEU A 195 -1.01 2.97 9.74
CA LEU A 195 -1.59 2.01 8.81
C LEU A 195 -2.41 0.94 9.53
N LYS A 196 -1.91 0.42 10.66
CA LYS A 196 -2.68 -0.52 11.48
C LYS A 196 -4.00 0.09 11.92
N GLU A 197 -3.97 1.31 12.48
CA GLU A 197 -5.19 1.99 12.94
C GLU A 197 -6.22 2.15 11.81
N GLU A 198 -5.78 2.53 10.60
CA GLU A 198 -6.69 2.68 9.47
C GLU A 198 -7.15 1.34 8.88
N THR A 199 -6.34 0.29 8.96
CA THR A 199 -6.75 -1.07 8.57
C THR A 199 -7.80 -1.60 9.52
N ASP A 200 -7.61 -1.42 10.83
CA ASP A 200 -8.56 -1.83 11.88
C ASP A 200 -9.91 -1.12 11.67
N LYS A 201 -9.92 0.17 11.30
CA LYS A 201 -11.14 0.93 10.97
C LYS A 201 -11.85 0.40 9.72
N LEU A 202 -11.09 -0.02 8.70
CA LEU A 202 -11.68 -0.66 7.52
C LEU A 202 -12.30 -2.01 7.88
N LEU A 203 -11.59 -2.82 8.67
CA LEU A 203 -12.09 -4.11 9.14
C LEU A 203 -13.39 -3.94 9.93
N ASP A 204 -13.45 -2.98 10.87
CA ASP A 204 -14.66 -2.66 11.64
C ASP A 204 -15.83 -2.29 10.71
N SER A 205 -15.61 -1.36 9.78
CA SER A 205 -16.65 -0.89 8.85
C SER A 205 -17.18 -2.01 7.96
N VAL A 206 -16.29 -2.85 7.42
CA VAL A 206 -16.64 -3.96 6.52
C VAL A 206 -17.34 -5.06 7.32
N LEU A 207 -16.82 -5.42 8.49
CA LEU A 207 -17.42 -6.44 9.34
C LEU A 207 -18.83 -6.03 9.79
N TYR A 208 -19.01 -4.78 10.21
CA TYR A 208 -20.33 -4.24 10.56
C TYR A 208 -21.31 -4.35 9.37
N THR A 209 -20.89 -3.89 8.19
CA THR A 209 -21.69 -3.95 6.96
C THR A 209 -22.11 -5.39 6.64
N ARG A 210 -21.18 -6.34 6.71
CA ARG A 210 -21.48 -7.76 6.47
C ARG A 210 -22.38 -8.37 7.54
N SER A 211 -22.17 -8.00 8.80
CA SER A 211 -22.97 -8.50 9.91
C SER A 211 -24.42 -8.05 9.80
N MET A 212 -24.66 -6.82 9.35
CA MET A 212 -26.02 -6.32 9.17
C MET A 212 -26.75 -6.91 7.96
N ALA A 213 -26.01 -7.43 6.98
CA ALA A 213 -26.57 -8.14 5.84
C ALA A 213 -26.78 -9.66 6.09
N MET A 214 -26.57 -10.16 7.31
CA MET A 214 -26.73 -11.57 7.60
C MET A 214 -28.19 -12.02 7.50
N LYS A 215 -28.41 -13.21 6.94
CA LYS A 215 -29.76 -13.77 6.67
C LYS A 215 -30.56 -14.11 7.94
N ASN A 216 -29.89 -14.28 9.08
CA ASN A 216 -30.50 -14.51 10.38
C ASN A 216 -30.80 -13.18 11.12
N GLY A 217 -31.21 -12.15 10.38
CA GLY A 217 -31.62 -10.84 10.90
C GLY A 217 -33.13 -10.63 10.81
N PHE A 218 -33.65 -9.74 11.64
CA PHE A 218 -35.01 -9.21 11.56
C PHE A 218 -34.94 -7.69 11.76
N HIS A 219 -35.51 -6.92 10.82
CA HIS A 219 -35.58 -5.47 10.91
C HIS A 219 -37.04 -5.06 10.99
N MET A 220 -37.46 -4.56 12.16
CA MET A 220 -38.72 -3.83 12.27
C MET A 220 -38.45 -2.40 11.80
N SER A 221 -38.93 -2.04 10.62
CA SER A 221 -39.00 -0.63 10.23
C SER A 221 -40.14 -0.01 11.01
N ASP A 222 -39.84 0.61 12.15
CA ASP A 222 -40.81 1.41 12.86
C ASP A 222 -41.25 2.59 11.95
N PHE A 223 -42.57 2.83 11.91
CA PHE A 223 -43.29 3.73 10.99
C PHE A 223 -42.83 5.19 10.99
#